data_AF-A0A3D4S3P1-F1
#
_entry.id   AF-A0A3D4S3P1-F1
#
_cell.length_a   1.000
_cell.length_b   1.000
_cell.length_c   1.000
_cell.angle_alpha   90.00
_cell.angle_beta   90.00
_cell.angle_gamma   90.00
#
_symmetry.space_group_name_H-M   'P 1'
#
loop_
_entity.id
_entity.type
_entity.pdbx_description
1 polymer ?
#
loop_
_entity_poly.entity_id
_entity_poly.type
_entity_poly.pdbx_seq_one_letter_code
_entity_poly.pdbx_strand_id
1 'polypeptide(L)'
;MKELGTYKVQFSPIISRYAETVWQYNLLYRRFEQSDFVVEVATGASGVKKSPIVATLENLRKDLTTYEDRLLLNPKSLKDSDNKTDNEPSAFAKFLNSSGVD
;
A
#
# COMPACT_ATOMS: atom_id res chain seq x y z
N MET A 1 7.96 8.75 6.26
CA MET A 1 8.96 7.65 6.33
C MET A 1 10.13 7.94 7.25
N LYS A 2 10.95 8.98 7.01
CA LYS A 2 12.14 9.27 7.87
C LYS A 2 11.76 9.49 9.34
N GLU A 3 10.76 10.33 9.59
CA GLU A 3 10.22 10.58 10.93
C GLU A 3 9.59 9.33 11.56
N LEU A 4 8.99 8.47 10.73
CA LEU A 4 8.42 7.19 11.17
C LEU A 4 9.48 6.09 11.34
N GLY A 5 10.76 6.34 11.03
CA GLY A 5 11.83 5.33 11.10
C GLY A 5 11.77 4.23 10.03
N THR A 6 10.86 4.30 9.05
CA THR A 6 10.61 3.22 8.08
C THR A 6 11.45 3.32 6.80
N TYR A 7 12.21 4.39 6.63
CA TYR A 7 12.98 4.65 5.42
C TYR A 7 14.24 3.78 5.31
N LYS A 8 14.42 3.15 4.13
CA LYS A 8 15.67 2.47 3.73
C LYS A 8 15.99 2.78 2.27
N VAL A 9 17.27 2.98 1.94
CA VAL A 9 17.69 3.32 0.57
C VAL A 9 17.31 2.23 -0.45
N GLN A 10 17.29 0.97 -0.01
CA GLN A 10 16.88 -0.18 -0.81
C GLN A 10 15.40 -0.09 -1.23
N PHE A 11 14.58 0.70 -0.53
CA PHE A 11 13.18 0.92 -0.86
C PHE A 11 12.96 2.06 -1.86
N SER A 12 14.00 2.75 -2.33
CA SER A 12 13.86 3.85 -3.30
C SER A 12 12.98 3.51 -4.51
N PRO A 13 13.08 2.32 -5.15
CA PRO A 13 12.22 1.99 -6.29
C PRO A 13 10.72 1.94 -5.96
N ILE A 14 10.36 1.35 -4.81
CA ILE A 14 8.96 1.23 -4.38
C ILE A 14 8.43 2.58 -3.86
N ILE A 15 9.29 3.41 -3.26
CA ILE A 15 8.95 4.77 -2.85
C ILE A 15 8.64 5.64 -4.08
N SER A 16 9.47 5.57 -5.12
CA SER A 16 9.23 6.28 -6.38
C SER A 16 7.92 5.86 -7.03
N ARG A 17 7.66 4.54 -7.09
CA ARG A 17 6.41 4.02 -7.64
C ARG A 17 5.19 4.47 -6.86
N TYR A 18 5.27 4.47 -5.52
CA TYR A 18 4.19 5.01 -4.68
C TYR A 18 3.91 6.49 -5.00
N ALA A 19 4.95 7.32 -5.09
CA ALA A 19 4.80 8.73 -5.42
C ALA A 19 4.17 8.95 -6.80
N GLU A 20 4.58 8.16 -7.80
CA GLU A 20 3.97 8.16 -9.13
C GLU A 20 2.50 7.75 -9.08
N THR A 21 2.15 6.70 -8.34
CA THR A 21 0.76 6.24 -8.17
C THR A 21 -0.11 7.31 -7.51
N VAL A 22 0.39 8.01 -6.48
CA VAL A 22 -0.31 9.14 -5.84
C VAL A 22 -0.58 10.24 -6.86
N TRP A 23 0.42 10.60 -7.66
CA TRP A 23 0.27 11.62 -8.70
C TRP A 23 -0.75 11.21 -9.76
N GLN A 24 -0.68 9.97 -10.26
CA GLN A 24 -1.61 9.43 -11.25
C GLN A 24 -3.04 9.41 -10.72
N TYR A 25 -3.24 8.96 -9.47
CA TYR A 25 -4.53 8.95 -8.81
C TYR A 25 -5.14 10.35 -8.75
N ASN A 26 -4.39 11.33 -8.25
CA ASN A 26 -4.85 12.71 -8.14
C ASN A 26 -5.17 13.33 -9.50
N LEU A 27 -4.34 13.08 -10.51
CA LEU A 27 -4.59 13.56 -11.87
C LEU A 27 -5.89 12.97 -12.43
N LEU A 28 -6.08 11.66 -12.26
CA LEU A 28 -7.24 10.96 -12.80
C LEU A 28 -8.52 11.30 -12.03
N TYR A 29 -8.42 11.57 -10.73
CA TYR A 29 -9.53 12.03 -9.90
C TYR A 29 -10.04 13.40 -10.36
N ARG A 30 -9.14 14.35 -10.68
CA ARG A 30 -9.52 15.63 -11.28
C ARG A 30 -10.24 15.46 -12.61
N ARG A 31 -9.81 14.50 -13.44
CA ARG A 31 -10.52 14.18 -14.69
C ARG A 31 -11.89 13.55 -14.44
N PHE A 32 -12.03 12.80 -13.37
CA PHE A 32 -13.32 12.25 -12.95
C PHE A 32 -14.28 13.35 -12.48
N GLU A 33 -13.79 14.33 -11.71
CA GLU A 33 -14.55 15.53 -11.34
C GLU A 33 -14.98 16.32 -12.59
N GLN A 34 -14.06 16.53 -13.54
CA GLN A 34 -14.37 17.19 -14.83
C GLN A 34 -15.36 16.43 -15.70
N SER A 35 -15.57 15.14 -15.45
CA SER A 35 -16.57 14.31 -16.12
C SER A 35 -17.92 14.32 -15.41
N ASP A 36 -18.15 15.24 -14.47
CA ASP A 36 -19.34 15.27 -13.60
C ASP A 36 -19.59 13.94 -12.89
N PHE A 37 -18.51 13.27 -12.50
CA PHE A 37 -18.54 11.98 -11.82
C PHE A 37 -19.28 10.87 -12.60
N VAL A 38 -19.20 10.86 -13.93
CA VAL A 38 -19.82 9.82 -14.78
C VAL A 38 -19.20 8.45 -14.49
N VAL A 39 -19.98 7.59 -13.83
CA VAL A 39 -19.56 6.24 -13.40
C VAL A 39 -19.78 5.15 -14.44
N GLU A 40 -20.64 5.41 -15.43
CA GLU A 40 -21.02 4.48 -16.47
C GLU A 40 -21.00 5.16 -17.84
N VAL A 41 -20.64 4.40 -18.88
CA VAL A 41 -20.64 4.85 -20.26
C VAL A 41 -21.55 3.95 -21.08
N ALA A 42 -22.38 4.57 -21.91
CA ALA A 42 -23.20 3.85 -22.86
C ALA A 42 -22.31 3.11 -23.86
N THR A 43 -22.68 1.88 -24.15
CA THR A 43 -22.04 1.01 -25.13
C THR A 43 -23.09 0.55 -26.13
N GLY A 44 -22.74 0.61 -27.42
CA GLY A 44 -23.55 0.19 -28.58
C GLY A 44 -24.97 -0.31 -28.27
N ALA A 45 -25.17 -1.63 -28.35
CA ALA A 45 -26.47 -2.29 -28.27
C ALA A 45 -27.13 -2.23 -26.88
N SER A 46 -27.49 -1.03 -26.41
CA SER A 46 -28.19 -0.77 -25.14
C SER A 46 -27.47 -1.24 -23.86
N GLY A 47 -26.16 -1.47 -23.91
CA GLY A 47 -25.39 -1.86 -22.73
C GLY A 47 -24.78 -0.65 -22.03
N VAL A 48 -24.67 -0.66 -20.71
CA VAL A 48 -23.80 0.26 -19.97
C VAL A 48 -22.57 -0.50 -19.47
N LYS A 49 -21.41 0.17 -19.45
CA LYS A 49 -20.20 -0.35 -18.83
C LYS A 49 -19.65 0.66 -17.83
N LYS A 50 -18.94 0.16 -16.82
CA LYS A 50 -18.19 1.00 -15.88
C LYS A 50 -17.26 1.93 -16.65
N SER A 51 -17.26 3.20 -16.26
CA SER A 51 -16.35 4.21 -16.79
C SER A 51 -14.89 3.74 -16.66
N PRO A 52 -14.09 3.79 -17.74
CA PRO A 52 -12.67 3.45 -17.67
C PRO A 52 -11.92 4.22 -16.58
N ILE A 53 -12.26 5.50 -16.39
CA ILE A 53 -11.69 6.34 -15.33
C ILE A 53 -11.98 5.75 -13.95
N VAL A 54 -13.22 5.33 -13.70
CA VAL A 54 -13.61 4.71 -12.42
C VAL A 54 -12.90 3.38 -12.21
N ALA A 55 -12.85 2.52 -13.24
CA ALA A 55 -12.14 1.24 -13.16
C ALA A 55 -10.65 1.43 -12.84
N THR A 56 -10.00 2.42 -13.47
CA THR A 56 -8.60 2.75 -13.19
C THR A 56 -8.42 3.36 -11.80
N LEU A 57 -9.29 4.28 -11.36
CA LEU A 57 -9.25 4.85 -10.01
C LEU A 57 -9.40 3.78 -8.92
N GLU A 58 -10.28 2.79 -9.12
CA GLU A 58 -10.44 1.65 -8.21
C GLU A 58 -9.16 0.82 -8.10
N ASN A 59 -8.45 0.59 -9.20
CA ASN A 59 -7.19 -0.15 -9.21
C ASN A 59 -6.06 0.65 -8.56
N LEU A 60 -5.91 1.93 -8.91
CA LEU A 60 -4.92 2.82 -8.29
C LEU A 60 -5.11 2.92 -6.78
N ARG A 61 -6.37 2.94 -6.30
CA ARG A 61 -6.66 2.93 -4.86
C ARG A 61 -6.19 1.64 -4.18
N LYS A 62 -6.34 0.47 -4.82
CA LYS A 62 -5.82 -0.80 -4.30
C LYS A 62 -4.29 -0.82 -4.28
N ASP A 63 -3.67 -0.30 -5.33
CA ASP A 63 -2.20 -0.20 -5.42
C ASP A 63 -1.64 0.73 -4.35
N LEU A 64 -2.29 1.89 -4.10
CA LEU A 64 -1.93 2.82 -3.03
C LEU A 64 -1.97 2.12 -1.66
N THR A 65 -3.07 1.46 -1.31
CA THR A 65 -3.17 0.71 -0.05
C THR A 65 -2.06 -0.34 0.06
N THR A 66 -1.79 -1.07 -1.03
CA THR A 66 -0.73 -2.09 -1.07
C THR A 66 0.66 -1.50 -0.83
N TYR A 67 0.97 -0.34 -1.42
CA TYR A 67 2.24 0.34 -1.20
C TYR A 67 2.32 0.95 0.19
N GLU A 68 1.24 1.52 0.71
CA GLU A 68 1.18 2.05 2.08
C GLU A 68 1.45 0.96 3.12
N ASP A 69 0.85 -0.22 2.95
CA ASP A 69 1.11 -1.40 3.79
C ASP A 69 2.59 -1.81 3.73
N ARG A 70 3.17 -1.88 2.52
CA ARG A 70 4.57 -2.30 2.33
C ARG A 70 5.59 -1.28 2.85
N LEU A 71 5.26 0.00 2.79
CA LEU A 71 6.10 1.11 3.24
C LEU A 71 5.87 1.48 4.71
N LEU A 72 4.95 0.78 5.39
CA LEU A 72 4.54 1.03 6.77
C LEU A 72 4.05 2.48 6.97
N LEU A 73 3.30 2.97 5.99
CA LEU A 73 2.77 4.34 5.96
C LEU A 73 1.34 4.45 6.50
N ASN A 74 0.79 3.38 7.05
CA ASN A 74 -0.51 3.40 7.69
C ASN A 74 -0.45 2.88 9.14
N PRO A 75 -1.40 3.26 10.01
CA PRO A 75 -1.36 2.90 11.43
C PRO A 75 -1.44 1.40 11.70
N LYS A 76 -2.09 0.63 10.81
CA LYS A 76 -2.24 -0.81 10.96
C LYS A 76 -0.88 -1.50 10.79
N SER A 77 -0.24 -1.27 9.65
CA SER A 77 1.06 -1.85 9.31
C SER A 77 2.16 -1.42 10.27
N LEU A 78 2.14 -0.19 10.76
CA LEU A 78 3.09 0.29 11.77
C LEU A 78 2.96 -0.45 13.12
N LYS A 79 1.73 -0.69 13.58
CA LYS A 79 1.49 -1.51 14.77
C LYS A 79 1.95 -2.95 14.58
N ASP A 80 1.74 -3.52 13.40
CA ASP A 80 2.18 -4.88 13.09
C ASP A 80 3.72 -5.03 13.10
N SER A 81 4.47 -3.95 12.82
CA SER A 81 5.93 -3.94 13.02
C SER A 81 6.34 -3.82 14.49
N ASP A 82 5.64 -3.02 15.28
CA ASP A 82 5.96 -2.81 16.70
C ASP A 82 5.65 -4.05 17.57
N ASN A 83 4.64 -4.83 17.19
CA ASN A 83 4.27 -6.08 17.86
C ASN A 83 5.30 -7.21 17.66
N LYS A 84 6.32 -7.02 16.82
CA LYS A 84 7.52 -7.87 16.80
C LYS A 84 8.49 -7.38 17.86
N THR A 85 8.07 -7.37 19.12
CA THR A 85 8.97 -7.05 20.22
C THR A 85 10.02 -8.15 20.34
N ASP A 86 11.27 -7.78 20.12
CA ASP A 86 12.52 -8.54 20.26
C ASP A 86 12.79 -9.09 21.69
N ASN A 87 11.75 -9.22 22.53
CA ASN A 87 11.87 -9.65 23.94
C ASN A 87 11.61 -11.15 24.16
N GLU A 88 11.12 -11.88 23.16
CA GLU A 88 11.05 -13.34 23.22
C GLU A 88 12.37 -13.94 22.70
N PRO A 89 13.13 -14.69 23.52
CA PRO A 89 14.31 -15.39 23.02
C PRO A 89 13.90 -16.31 21.87
N SER A 90 14.70 -16.31 20.80
CA SER A 90 14.40 -17.14 19.63
C SER A 90 14.22 -18.60 20.03
N ALA A 91 13.46 -19.37 19.26
CA ALA A 91 13.29 -20.81 19.53
C ALA A 91 14.64 -21.54 19.68
N PHE A 92 15.66 -21.08 18.96
CA PHE A 92 17.02 -21.58 19.06
C PHE A 92 17.72 -21.14 20.35
N ALA A 93 17.57 -19.88 20.79
CA ALA A 93 18.12 -19.41 22.06
C ALA A 93 17.46 -20.11 23.26
N LYS A 94 16.15 -20.35 23.19
CA LYS A 94 15.41 -21.18 24.16
C LYS A 94 15.97 -22.61 24.20
N PHE A 95 16.25 -23.20 23.04
CA PHE A 95 16.83 -24.54 22.94
C PHE A 95 18.24 -24.62 23.56
N LEU A 96 19.13 -23.68 23.26
CA LEU A 96 20.48 -23.63 23.84
C LEU A 96 20.43 -23.51 25.37
N ASN A 97 19.63 -22.55 25.87
CA ASN A 97 19.44 -22.35 27.31
C ASN A 97 18.83 -23.58 28.02
N SER A 98 17.94 -24.33 27.34
CA SER A 98 17.34 -25.55 27.89
C SER A 98 18.28 -26.76 27.86
N SER A 99 19.31 -26.73 27.02
CA SER A 99 20.23 -27.84 26.79
C SER A 99 21.49 -27.78 27.67
N GLY A 100 21.66 -26.70 28.47
CA GLY A 100 22.81 -26.53 29.38
C GLY A 100 24.17 -26.48 28.67
N VAL A 101 24.18 -26.10 27.40
CA VAL A 101 25.41 -25.88 26.63
C VAL A 101 25.72 -24.39 26.73
N ASP A 102 26.59 -24.03 27.68
CA ASP A 102 27.24 -22.71 27.73
C ASP A 102 28.28 -22.55 26.60
#